data_AF-A0A3D1KV40-F1
#
_entry.id   AF-A0A3D1KV40-F1
#
_cell.length_a   1.000
_cell.length_b   1.000
_cell.length_c   1.000
_cell.angle_alpha   90.00
_cell.angle_beta   90.00
_cell.angle_gamma   90.00
#
_symmetry.space_group_name_H-M   'P 1'
#
loop_
_entity.id
_entity.type
_entity.pdbx_description
1 polymer ?
#
loop_
_entity_poly.entity_id
_entity_poly.type
_entity_poly.pdbx_seq_one_letter_code
_entity_poly.pdbx_strand_id
1 'polypeptide(L)'
;MFRKIPVVICLLLIIFSCTTKSPDPWVISAPAGDRFVTINKNGETVLPNGRIITPAGKSIVVAPHPYGLTLSPDGNTVVTANSGIRPLSISIIRNILSENPEVQQVPPGPDTDEGVLASVFMGLAVSNDNGVVYVAGGQENKIY
;
A
#
# COMPACT_ATOMS: atom_id res chain seq x y z
N MET A 1 -25.15 -65.32 -39.49
CA MET A 1 -24.97 -64.43 -38.31
C MET A 1 -23.66 -63.62 -38.33
N PHE A 2 -22.68 -63.89 -39.21
CA PHE A 2 -21.34 -63.27 -39.18
C PHE A 2 -21.17 -61.95 -39.96
N ARG A 3 -22.18 -61.47 -40.70
CA ARG A 3 -22.06 -60.34 -41.64
C ARG A 3 -22.13 -58.93 -40.99
N LYS A 4 -22.48 -58.85 -39.69
CA LYS A 4 -22.64 -57.58 -38.95
C LYS A 4 -21.41 -57.17 -38.12
N ILE A 5 -20.48 -58.10 -37.89
CA ILE A 5 -19.25 -57.87 -37.10
C ILE A 5 -18.31 -56.81 -37.74
N PRO A 6 -18.01 -56.83 -39.05
CA PRO A 6 -17.09 -55.84 -39.62
C PRO A 6 -17.68 -54.42 -39.64
N VAL A 7 -19.00 -54.30 -39.72
CA VAL A 7 -19.70 -53.00 -39.68
C VAL A 7 -19.62 -52.39 -38.28
N VAL A 8 -19.78 -53.19 -37.23
CA VAL A 8 -19.68 -52.74 -35.82
C VAL A 8 -18.25 -52.32 -35.49
N ILE A 9 -17.24 -53.05 -35.96
CA ILE A 9 -15.83 -52.68 -35.78
C ILE A 9 -15.50 -51.38 -36.50
N CYS A 10 -15.99 -51.19 -37.73
CA CYS A 10 -15.80 -49.97 -38.49
C CYS A 10 -16.49 -48.77 -37.81
N LEU A 11 -17.69 -48.96 -37.27
CA LEU A 11 -18.38 -47.92 -36.49
C LEU A 11 -17.60 -47.54 -35.23
N LEU A 12 -17.07 -48.53 -34.48
CA LEU A 12 -16.25 -48.31 -33.29
C LEU A 12 -14.95 -47.53 -33.60
N LEU A 13 -14.30 -47.82 -34.73
CA LEU A 13 -13.12 -47.10 -35.18
C LEU A 13 -13.41 -45.64 -35.55
N ILE A 14 -14.57 -45.35 -36.15
CA ILE A 14 -14.98 -43.97 -36.47
C ILE A 14 -15.25 -43.17 -35.18
N ILE A 15 -15.81 -43.80 -34.15
CA ILE A 15 -16.09 -43.13 -32.86
C ILE A 15 -14.77 -42.78 -32.12
N PHE A 16 -13.75 -43.64 -32.18
CA PHE A 16 -12.43 -43.35 -31.60
C PHE A 16 -11.62 -42.31 -32.39
N SER A 17 -11.89 -42.16 -33.69
CA SER A 17 -11.14 -41.25 -34.56
C SER A 17 -11.57 -39.78 -34.45
N CYS A 18 -12.66 -39.48 -33.73
CA CYS A 18 -13.12 -38.12 -33.43
C CYS A 18 -12.64 -37.66 -32.05
N THR A 19 -11.32 -37.48 -31.88
CA THR A 19 -10.77 -36.69 -30.78
C THR A 19 -10.12 -35.44 -31.34
N THR A 20 -10.93 -34.40 -31.59
CA THR A 20 -10.41 -33.06 -31.84
C THR A 20 -9.87 -32.53 -30.52
N LYS A 21 -8.56 -32.67 -30.27
CA LYS A 21 -7.89 -31.90 -29.21
C LYS A 21 -7.98 -30.43 -29.61
N SER A 22 -9.00 -29.74 -29.10
CA SER A 22 -9.00 -28.29 -29.07
C SER A 22 -7.74 -27.84 -28.33
N PRO A 23 -6.98 -26.85 -28.84
CA PRO A 23 -5.86 -26.31 -28.08
C PRO A 23 -6.38 -25.84 -26.73
N ASP A 24 -5.66 -26.21 -25.66
CA ASP A 24 -6.03 -25.74 -24.32
C ASP A 24 -6.14 -24.21 -24.36
N PRO A 25 -7.26 -23.65 -23.86
CA PRO A 25 -7.44 -22.21 -23.90
C PRO A 25 -6.31 -21.56 -23.11
N TRP A 26 -5.75 -20.48 -23.63
CA TRP A 26 -4.83 -19.66 -22.86
C TRP A 26 -5.64 -18.96 -21.75
N VAL A 27 -5.50 -19.47 -20.53
CA VAL A 27 -6.15 -18.90 -19.34
C VAL A 27 -5.16 -17.94 -18.68
N ILE A 28 -5.57 -16.67 -18.57
CA ILE A 28 -4.87 -15.68 -17.74
C ILE A 28 -5.55 -15.65 -16.37
N SER A 29 -4.77 -15.82 -15.32
CA SER A 29 -5.23 -15.69 -13.93
C SER A 29 -4.49 -14.56 -13.23
N ALA A 30 -5.09 -14.03 -12.17
CA ALA A 30 -4.39 -13.07 -11.31
C ALA A 30 -3.16 -13.74 -10.65
N PRO A 31 -2.10 -12.97 -10.31
CA PRO A 31 -0.91 -13.52 -9.64
C PRO A 31 -1.22 -14.27 -8.34
N ALA A 32 -2.27 -13.88 -7.63
CA ALA A 32 -2.68 -14.52 -6.38
C ALA A 32 -3.46 -15.84 -6.56
N GLY A 33 -3.82 -16.23 -7.78
CA GLY A 33 -4.67 -17.41 -8.01
C GLY A 33 -5.97 -17.34 -7.22
N ASP A 34 -6.27 -18.40 -6.45
CA ASP A 34 -7.48 -18.51 -5.62
C ASP A 34 -7.35 -17.87 -4.23
N ARG A 35 -6.25 -17.16 -3.95
CA ARG A 35 -6.02 -16.55 -2.64
C ARG A 35 -6.94 -15.35 -2.41
N PHE A 36 -7.48 -15.27 -1.20
CA PHE A 36 -8.30 -14.14 -0.77
C PHE A 36 -7.49 -12.87 -0.52
N VAL A 37 -8.19 -11.73 -0.55
CA VAL A 37 -7.67 -10.42 -0.13
C VAL A 37 -7.09 -10.54 1.27
N THR A 38 -5.84 -10.16 1.42
CA THR A 38 -5.10 -10.24 2.68
C THR A 38 -4.27 -8.97 2.84
N ILE A 39 -4.35 -8.34 4.01
CA ILE A 39 -3.53 -7.16 4.34
C ILE A 39 -2.43 -7.61 5.30
N ASN A 40 -1.19 -7.66 4.80
CA ASN A 40 0.01 -7.85 5.61
C ASN A 40 0.92 -6.63 5.43
N LYS A 41 0.96 -5.75 6.44
CA LYS A 41 1.73 -4.50 6.37
C LYS A 41 3.25 -4.70 6.36
N ASN A 42 3.72 -5.86 6.81
CA ASN A 42 5.14 -6.20 6.95
C ASN A 42 5.58 -7.22 5.88
N GLY A 43 4.72 -7.55 4.93
CA GLY A 43 5.00 -8.58 3.94
C GLY A 43 4.01 -8.55 2.80
N GLU A 44 3.72 -9.71 2.27
CA GLU A 44 2.93 -9.83 1.05
C GLU A 44 1.44 -9.53 1.28
N THR A 45 0.91 -8.53 0.56
CA THR A 45 -0.51 -8.16 0.55
C THR A 45 -1.14 -8.55 -0.79
N VAL A 46 -2.31 -9.19 -0.73
CA VAL A 46 -3.13 -9.52 -1.90
C VAL A 46 -4.21 -8.46 -2.08
N LEU A 47 -4.18 -7.76 -3.21
CA LEU A 47 -5.13 -6.72 -3.56
C LEU A 47 -6.47 -7.32 -4.04
N PRO A 48 -7.58 -6.54 -4.04
CA PRO A 48 -8.89 -7.00 -4.51
C PRO A 48 -8.94 -7.54 -5.95
N ASN A 49 -7.97 -7.17 -6.79
CA ASN A 49 -7.84 -7.66 -8.17
C ASN A 49 -6.86 -8.84 -8.31
N GLY A 50 -6.44 -9.45 -7.19
CA GLY A 50 -5.50 -10.58 -7.14
C GLY A 50 -4.05 -10.22 -7.49
N ARG A 51 -3.71 -8.92 -7.61
CA ARG A 51 -2.31 -8.48 -7.65
C ARG A 51 -1.68 -8.61 -6.27
N ILE A 52 -0.37 -8.84 -6.28
CA ILE A 52 0.43 -9.00 -5.08
C ILE A 52 1.36 -7.80 -4.94
N ILE A 53 1.45 -7.23 -3.74
CA ILE A 53 2.42 -6.20 -3.40
C ILE A 53 3.20 -6.62 -2.14
N THR A 54 4.48 -6.25 -2.11
CA THR A 54 5.35 -6.43 -0.94
C THR A 54 6.07 -5.10 -0.69
N PRO A 55 6.12 -4.60 0.56
CA PRO A 55 6.89 -3.40 0.87
C PRO A 55 8.36 -3.56 0.45
N ALA A 56 8.90 -2.54 -0.24
CA ALA A 56 10.34 -2.51 -0.56
C ALA A 56 11.22 -2.19 0.66
N GLY A 57 10.60 -1.79 1.78
CA GLY A 57 11.25 -1.42 3.03
C GLY A 57 10.24 -1.33 4.17
N LYS A 58 10.53 -0.50 5.17
CA LYS A 58 9.67 -0.35 6.34
C LYS A 58 8.49 0.57 6.04
N SER A 59 7.28 0.11 6.38
CA SER A 59 6.07 0.93 6.34
C SER A 59 5.82 1.51 7.72
N ILE A 60 5.94 2.83 7.87
CA ILE A 60 5.72 3.53 9.14
C ILE A 60 4.34 4.16 9.11
N VAL A 61 3.49 3.83 10.09
CA VAL A 61 2.15 4.42 10.23
C VAL A 61 2.29 5.78 10.91
N VAL A 62 1.68 6.81 10.30
CA VAL A 62 1.59 8.18 10.81
C VAL A 62 0.12 8.61 10.92
N ALA A 63 -0.12 9.83 11.39
CA ALA A 63 -1.47 10.37 11.41
C ALA A 63 -2.05 10.51 9.97
N PRO A 64 -3.38 10.52 9.80
CA PRO A 64 -4.02 10.56 8.48
C PRO A 64 -3.64 11.78 7.65
N HIS A 65 -3.67 11.63 6.32
CA HIS A 65 -3.42 12.70 5.34
C HIS A 65 -2.02 13.37 5.39
N PRO A 66 -0.91 12.59 5.39
CA PRO A 66 0.46 13.13 5.39
C PRO A 66 0.82 13.71 4.02
N TYR A 67 0.47 14.97 3.76
CA TYR A 67 0.64 15.62 2.46
C TYR A 67 1.93 16.44 2.33
N GLY A 68 2.51 16.88 3.45
CA GLY A 68 3.87 17.44 3.47
C GLY A 68 4.87 16.43 4.02
N LEU A 69 6.12 16.49 3.54
CA LEU A 69 7.23 15.65 4.00
C LEU A 69 8.53 16.44 3.95
N THR A 70 9.33 16.37 5.00
CA THR A 70 10.71 16.89 5.00
C THR A 70 11.64 15.97 5.78
N LEU A 71 12.93 16.05 5.48
CA LEU A 71 14.01 15.32 6.15
C LEU A 71 14.86 16.32 6.93
N SER A 72 15.27 15.96 8.14
CA SER A 72 16.23 16.76 8.90
C SER A 72 17.60 16.80 8.22
N PRO A 73 18.39 17.86 8.43
CA PRO A 73 19.77 17.97 7.94
C PRO A 73 20.69 16.78 8.26
N ASP A 74 20.51 16.10 9.40
CA ASP A 74 21.29 14.90 9.74
C ASP A 74 20.82 13.61 9.02
N GLY A 75 19.73 13.69 8.26
CA GLY A 75 19.17 12.56 7.53
C GLY A 75 18.51 11.48 8.40
N ASN A 76 18.29 11.73 9.70
CA ASN A 76 17.81 10.71 10.64
C ASN A 76 16.39 10.96 11.19
N THR A 77 15.79 12.12 10.89
CA THR A 77 14.42 12.47 11.29
C THR A 77 13.60 12.88 10.07
N VAL A 78 12.41 12.30 9.93
CA VAL A 78 11.43 12.68 8.91
C VAL A 78 10.26 13.35 9.60
N VAL A 79 9.71 14.41 9.02
CA VAL A 79 8.50 15.06 9.51
C VAL A 79 7.44 15.07 8.42
N THR A 80 6.22 14.64 8.75
CA THR A 80 5.04 14.76 7.87
C THR A 80 4.10 15.85 8.36
N ALA A 81 3.44 16.54 7.42
CA ALA A 81 2.36 17.47 7.69
C ALA A 81 1.03 16.76 7.38
N ASN A 82 0.21 16.56 8.41
CA ASN A 82 -1.02 15.77 8.33
C ASN A 82 -2.21 16.73 8.26
N SER A 83 -2.69 17.00 7.03
CA SER A 83 -3.50 18.19 6.72
C SER A 83 -4.81 17.89 5.96
N GLY A 84 -5.56 16.87 6.37
CA GLY A 84 -6.85 16.53 5.76
C GLY A 84 -8.03 16.76 6.69
N ILE A 85 -8.47 15.70 7.36
CA ILE A 85 -9.51 15.73 8.39
C ILE A 85 -8.82 15.63 9.76
N ARG A 86 -9.45 16.17 10.82
CA ARG A 86 -8.95 16.15 12.21
C ARG A 86 -8.35 14.78 12.60
N PRO A 87 -7.23 14.77 13.36
CA PRO A 87 -6.49 15.92 13.87
C PRO A 87 -5.55 16.53 12.82
N LEU A 88 -5.48 17.86 12.78
CA LEU A 88 -4.39 18.56 12.10
C LEU A 88 -3.14 18.45 12.97
N SER A 89 -2.08 17.89 12.41
CA SER A 89 -0.88 17.56 13.17
C SER A 89 0.36 17.51 12.29
N ILE A 90 1.51 17.39 12.92
CA ILE A 90 2.70 16.82 12.31
C ILE A 90 3.00 15.45 12.91
N SER A 91 3.61 14.55 12.15
CA SER A 91 4.24 13.35 12.71
C SER A 91 5.75 13.47 12.55
N ILE A 92 6.46 13.40 13.67
CA ILE A 92 7.93 13.41 13.74
C ILE A 92 8.38 11.97 13.89
N ILE A 93 9.17 11.48 12.93
CA ILE A 93 9.67 10.12 12.86
C ILE A 93 11.18 10.17 13.07
N ARG A 94 11.67 9.68 14.22
CA ARG A 94 13.09 9.71 14.58
C ARG A 94 13.73 8.35 14.37
N ASN A 95 15.05 8.35 14.19
CA ASN A 95 15.84 7.13 14.04
C ASN A 95 15.36 6.27 12.87
N ILE A 96 15.10 6.91 11.73
CA ILE A 96 14.49 6.26 10.55
C ILE A 96 15.34 5.13 9.96
N LEU A 97 16.65 5.13 10.25
CA LEU A 97 17.59 4.10 9.81
C LEU A 97 17.73 2.95 10.83
N SER A 98 17.09 3.04 11.99
CA SER A 98 17.17 2.02 13.05
C SER A 98 16.19 0.87 12.83
N GLU A 99 16.32 -0.17 13.65
CA GLU A 99 15.35 -1.26 13.62
C GLU A 99 13.94 -0.83 14.03
N ASN A 100 13.85 0.09 14.98
CA ASN A 100 12.61 0.54 15.61
C ASN A 100 12.54 2.08 15.58
N PRO A 101 12.10 2.68 14.46
CA PRO A 101 11.89 4.12 14.40
C PRO A 101 10.82 4.57 15.40
N GLU A 102 11.01 5.75 15.98
CA GLU A 102 10.08 6.34 16.93
C GLU A 102 9.14 7.30 16.19
N VAL A 103 7.84 7.19 16.42
CA VAL A 103 6.83 8.07 15.81
C VAL A 103 6.15 8.89 16.91
N GLN A 104 6.20 10.22 16.77
CA GLN A 104 5.53 11.16 17.64
C GLN A 104 4.57 12.04 16.84
N GLN A 105 3.29 12.04 17.22
CA GLN A 105 2.31 12.99 16.68
C GLN A 105 2.27 14.26 17.53
N VAL A 106 2.19 15.43 16.89
CA VAL A 106 2.03 16.73 17.57
C VAL A 106 0.91 17.53 16.88
N PRO A 107 -0.15 17.95 17.60
CA PRO A 107 -0.47 17.53 18.97
C PRO A 107 -0.83 16.03 19.05
N PRO A 108 -0.69 15.40 20.22
CA PRO A 108 -1.06 14.00 20.42
C PRO A 108 -2.58 13.81 20.44
N GLY A 109 -3.04 12.60 20.10
CA GLY A 109 -4.45 12.23 20.20
C GLY A 109 -5.25 12.44 18.90
N PRO A 110 -6.56 12.13 18.93
CA PRO A 110 -7.43 12.21 17.76
C PRO A 110 -7.93 13.63 17.47
N ASP A 111 -7.73 14.55 18.41
CA ASP A 111 -8.21 15.93 18.34
C ASP A 111 -7.03 16.91 18.39
N THR A 112 -7.23 18.05 17.74
CA THR A 112 -6.30 19.18 17.77
C THR A 112 -6.98 20.26 18.61
N ASP A 113 -6.41 20.58 19.78
CA ASP A 113 -6.90 21.68 20.61
C ASP A 113 -6.84 23.01 19.85
N GLU A 114 -7.82 23.89 20.07
CA GLU A 114 -7.81 25.22 19.47
C GLU A 114 -6.52 25.99 19.84
N GLY A 115 -5.83 26.50 18.82
CA GLY A 115 -4.60 27.30 18.97
C GLY A 115 -3.28 26.51 18.86
N VAL A 116 -3.28 25.18 19.00
CA VAL A 116 -2.08 24.35 18.82
C VAL A 116 -2.14 23.69 17.44
N LEU A 117 -1.33 24.17 16.48
CA LEU A 117 -1.39 23.72 15.08
C LEU A 117 -2.83 23.71 14.53
N ALA A 118 -3.60 24.77 14.85
CA ALA A 118 -5.00 24.94 14.44
C ALA A 118 -5.22 24.84 12.92
N SER A 119 -4.14 25.03 12.16
CA SER A 119 -4.03 24.60 10.78
C SER A 119 -2.61 24.14 10.48
N VAL A 120 -2.49 23.16 9.59
CA VAL A 120 -1.23 22.63 9.06
C VAL A 120 -1.45 22.48 7.57
N PHE A 121 -0.51 22.91 6.74
CA PHE A 121 -0.62 22.70 5.29
C PHE A 121 0.76 22.58 4.64
N MET A 122 1.11 21.36 4.20
CA MET A 122 2.24 20.92 3.35
C MET A 122 3.66 21.45 3.64
N GLY A 123 3.84 22.76 3.82
CA GLY A 123 5.12 23.41 4.07
C GLY A 123 5.71 23.02 5.42
N LEU A 124 6.89 22.41 5.38
CA LEU A 124 7.71 22.03 6.51
C LEU A 124 9.17 22.40 6.26
N ALA A 125 9.87 22.87 7.28
CA ALA A 125 11.32 23.01 7.27
C ALA A 125 11.90 22.61 8.62
N VAL A 126 13.08 22.00 8.61
CA VAL A 126 13.83 21.69 9.83
C VAL A 126 15.02 22.64 9.89
N SER A 127 15.28 23.23 11.06
CA SER A 127 16.45 24.09 11.27
C SER A 127 17.75 23.31 11.07
N ASN A 128 18.82 24.01 10.71
CA ASN A 128 20.10 23.38 10.37
C ASN A 128 20.75 22.62 11.56
N ASP A 129 20.36 22.96 12.79
CA ASP A 129 20.77 22.30 14.04
C ASP A 129 19.81 21.19 14.50
N ASN A 130 18.77 20.88 13.71
CA ASN A 130 17.71 19.90 13.99
C ASN A 130 16.84 20.21 15.22
N GLY A 131 16.97 21.40 15.82
CA GLY A 131 16.26 21.77 17.04
C GLY A 131 14.82 22.25 16.84
N VAL A 132 14.49 22.72 15.64
CA VAL A 132 13.20 23.37 15.34
C VAL A 132 12.59 22.80 14.07
N VAL A 133 11.29 22.53 14.12
CA VAL A 133 10.46 22.26 12.95
C VAL A 133 9.55 23.46 12.72
N TYR A 134 9.69 24.10 11.57
CA TYR A 134 8.79 25.16 11.12
C TYR A 134 7.62 24.54 10.37
N VAL A 135 6.39 24.90 10.76
CA VAL A 135 5.17 24.34 10.17
C VAL A 135 4.33 25.45 9.54
N ALA A 136 4.06 25.34 8.25
CA ALA A 136 3.18 26.28 7.57
C ALA A 136 1.73 26.11 8.06
N GLY A 137 1.17 27.19 8.61
CA GLY A 137 -0.15 27.21 9.23
C GLY A 137 -1.32 27.35 8.26
N GLY A 138 -1.16 27.05 6.97
CA GLY A 138 -2.25 27.08 5.99
C GLY A 138 -3.10 28.35 6.07
N GLN A 139 -4.39 28.19 6.41
CA GLN A 139 -5.38 29.27 6.51
C GLN A 139 -5.12 30.28 7.64
N GLU A 140 -4.26 29.94 8.61
CA GLU A 140 -3.90 30.80 9.73
C GLU A 140 -2.89 31.90 9.36
N ASN A 141 -2.34 31.86 8.14
CA ASN A 141 -1.38 32.83 7.62
C ASN A 141 -0.19 33.09 8.57
N LYS A 142 0.33 32.02 9.17
CA LYS A 142 1.49 32.06 10.07
C LYS A 142 2.36 30.82 9.93
N ILE A 143 3.57 30.90 10.48
CA ILE A 143 4.47 29.77 10.66
C ILE A 143 4.50 29.46 12.14
N TYR A 144 4.19 28.20 12.47
CA TYR A 144 4.38 27.67 13.82
C TYR A 144 5.82 27.20 14.01
#